data_AF-A0A962C7I8-F1
#
_entry.id   AF-A0A962C7I8-F1
#
_cell.length_a   1.000
_cell.length_b   1.000
_cell.length_c   1.000
_cell.angle_alpha   90.00
_cell.angle_beta   90.00
_cell.angle_gamma   90.00
#
_symmetry.space_group_name_H-M   'P 1'
#
loop_
_entity.id
_entity.type
_entity.pdbx_description
1 polymer ?
#
loop_
_entity_poly.entity_id
_entity_poly.type
_entity_poly.pdbx_seq_one_letter_code
_entity_poly.pdbx_strand_id
1 'polypeptide(L)'
;MASNGDPQGAREVLQRVLAITPDEPSLLRSVAVLEMVERNYLAALRAARKALAADPQGPANIHAMLDVELQIEDFDAASELARRLPEDTRDRQTTLQWIEFRRGSLEMLPQMA
;
A
#
# COMPACT_ATOMS: atom_id res chain seq x y z
N MET A 1 5.34 2.38 24.43
CA MET A 1 4.94 3.76 24.08
C MET A 1 4.36 3.68 22.69
N ALA A 2 3.03 3.69 22.56
CA ALA A 2 2.37 3.69 21.26
C ALA A 2 2.53 5.09 20.69
N SER A 3 3.38 5.24 19.67
CA SER A 3 3.38 6.44 18.83
C SER A 3 2.08 6.41 18.02
N ASN A 4 0.97 6.80 18.64
CA ASN A 4 -0.21 7.24 17.92
C ASN A 4 0.22 8.51 17.18
N GLY A 5 0.82 8.35 16.01
CA GLY A 5 1.18 9.45 15.13
C GLY A 5 -0.07 10.27 14.90
N ASP A 6 0.03 11.58 15.13
CA ASP A 6 -1.06 12.53 14.98
C ASP A 6 -1.55 12.53 13.52
N PRO A 7 -2.63 11.80 13.19
CA PRO A 7 -3.07 11.66 11.81
C PRO A 7 -3.73 12.96 11.34
N GLN A 8 -4.28 13.75 12.27
CA GLN A 8 -4.88 15.05 12.00
C GLN A 8 -3.80 16.06 11.61
N GLY A 9 -2.72 16.15 12.39
CA GLY A 9 -1.56 16.97 12.05
C GLY A 9 -0.92 16.58 10.71
N ALA A 10 -0.77 15.27 10.45
CA ALA A 10 -0.27 14.78 9.16
C ALA A 10 -1.19 15.18 7.99
N ARG A 11 -2.51 15.11 8.18
CA ARG A 11 -3.50 15.53 7.19
C ARG A 11 -3.40 17.01 6.86
N GLU A 12 -3.32 17.87 7.87
CA GLU A 12 -3.23 19.32 7.67
C GLU A 12 -1.99 19.72 6.88
N VAL A 13 -0.84 19.11 7.20
CA VAL A 13 0.42 19.33 6.48
C VAL A 13 0.28 18.83 5.03
N LEU A 14 -0.21 17.61 4.83
CA LEU A 14 -0.38 17.05 3.48
C LEU A 14 -1.33 17.89 2.62
N GLN A 15 -2.43 18.40 3.18
CA GLN A 15 -3.35 19.26 2.44
C GLN A 15 -2.70 20.55 1.96
N ARG A 16 -1.86 21.19 2.79
CA ARG A 16 -1.15 22.42 2.39
C ARG A 16 -0.14 22.15 1.28
N VAL A 17 0.58 21.03 1.34
CA VAL A 17 1.60 20.71 0.34
C VAL A 17 0.96 20.23 -0.97
N LEU A 18 -0.09 19.42 -0.92
CA LEU A 18 -0.84 18.99 -2.11
C LEU A 18 -1.52 20.17 -2.83
N ALA A 19 -1.86 21.25 -2.13
CA ALA A 19 -2.36 22.47 -2.78
C ALA A 19 -1.32 23.15 -3.68
N ILE A 20 -0.02 22.89 -3.45
CA ILE A 20 1.09 23.46 -4.22
C ILE A 20 1.57 22.46 -5.28
N THR A 21 1.67 21.18 -4.91
CA THR A 21 2.15 20.09 -5.79
C THR A 21 1.22 18.88 -5.67
N PRO A 22 0.08 18.86 -6.39
CA PRO A 22 -0.97 17.85 -6.21
C PRO A 22 -0.60 16.44 -6.68
N ASP A 23 0.36 16.33 -7.61
CA ASP A 23 0.71 15.07 -8.28
C ASP A 23 2.13 14.58 -7.96
N GLU A 24 2.72 15.08 -6.87
CA GLU A 24 4.04 14.64 -6.42
C GLU A 24 3.95 13.22 -5.82
N PRO A 25 4.65 12.21 -6.38
CA PRO A 25 4.45 10.80 -6.00
C PRO A 25 4.79 10.54 -4.53
N SER A 26 5.80 11.23 -4.01
CA SER A 26 6.19 11.11 -2.60
C SER A 26 5.05 11.54 -1.64
N LEU A 27 4.33 12.61 -1.96
CA LEU A 27 3.18 13.06 -1.18
C LEU A 27 1.99 12.13 -1.33
N LEU A 28 1.72 11.63 -2.54
CA LEU A 28 0.65 10.67 -2.79
C LEU A 28 0.85 9.38 -1.99
N ARG A 29 2.10 8.92 -1.81
CA ARG A 29 2.43 7.81 -0.90
C ARG A 29 2.13 8.14 0.55
N SER A 30 2.49 9.34 1.02
CA SER A 30 2.17 9.78 2.38
C SER A 30 0.66 9.86 2.62
N VAL A 31 -0.12 10.29 1.63
CA VAL A 31 -1.59 10.23 1.68
C VAL A 31 -2.05 8.78 1.80
N ALA A 32 -1.53 7.86 0.98
CA ALA A 32 -1.91 6.46 1.06
C ALA A 32 -1.68 5.87 2.46
N VAL A 33 -0.53 6.14 3.08
CA VAL A 33 -0.21 5.71 4.44
C VAL A 33 -1.17 6.32 5.47
N LEU A 34 -1.46 7.62 5.37
CA LEU A 34 -2.39 8.29 6.28
C LEU A 34 -3.80 7.67 6.19
N GLU A 35 -4.31 7.50 4.97
CA GLU A 35 -5.63 6.92 4.74
C GLU A 35 -5.69 5.46 5.21
N MET A 36 -4.57 4.71 5.15
CA MET A 36 -4.47 3.37 5.72
C MET A 36 -4.57 3.36 7.25
N VAL A 37 -3.90 4.29 7.93
CA VAL A 37 -4.00 4.49 9.38
C VAL A 37 -5.42 4.82 9.79
N GLU A 38 -6.12 5.64 9.01
CA GLU A 38 -7.52 5.98 9.21
C GLU A 38 -8.51 4.91 8.73
N ARG A 39 -8.03 3.79 8.15
CA ARG A 39 -8.84 2.70 7.58
C ARG A 39 -9.73 3.14 6.40
N ASN A 40 -9.40 4.26 5.76
CA ASN A 40 -10.04 4.74 4.54
C ASN A 40 -9.42 4.07 3.31
N TYR A 41 -9.54 2.75 3.21
CA TYR A 41 -8.80 1.96 2.21
C TYR A 41 -9.06 2.36 0.75
N LEU A 42 -10.27 2.81 0.42
CA LEU A 42 -10.57 3.34 -0.92
C LEU A 42 -9.79 4.62 -1.25
N ALA A 43 -9.58 5.49 -0.26
CA ALA A 43 -8.80 6.71 -0.44
C ALA A 43 -7.31 6.37 -0.54
N ALA A 44 -6.83 5.43 0.28
CA ALA A 44 -5.48 4.92 0.22
C ALA A 44 -5.15 4.32 -1.16
N LEU A 45 -6.04 3.47 -1.67
CA LEU A 45 -5.88 2.82 -2.98
C LEU A 45 -5.81 3.84 -4.12
N ARG A 46 -6.65 4.88 -4.07
CA ARG A 46 -6.61 5.97 -5.07
C ARG A 46 -5.27 6.72 -5.02
N ALA A 47 -4.78 7.05 -3.83
CA ALA A 47 -3.55 7.78 -3.65
C ALA A 47 -2.33 6.95 -4.10
N ALA A 48 -2.23 5.70 -3.66
CA ALA A 48 -1.17 4.79 -4.05
C ALA A 48 -1.15 4.50 -5.56
N ARG A 49 -2.34 4.34 -6.17
CA ARG A 49 -2.45 4.18 -7.63
C ARG A 49 -1.93 5.38 -8.39
N LYS A 50 -2.21 6.60 -7.93
CA LYS A 50 -1.67 7.82 -8.54
C LYS A 50 -0.15 7.89 -8.40
N ALA A 51 0.39 7.57 -7.22
CA ALA A 51 1.84 7.54 -7.01
C ALA A 51 2.51 6.54 -7.97
N LEU A 52 1.94 5.34 -8.10
CA LEU A 52 2.44 4.31 -9.02
C LEU A 52 2.29 4.68 -10.50
N ALA A 53 1.25 5.41 -10.88
CA ALA A 53 1.08 5.87 -12.25
C ALA A 53 2.15 6.90 -12.66
N ALA A 54 2.62 7.72 -11.72
CA ALA A 54 3.63 8.73 -11.97
C ALA A 54 5.04 8.14 -12.16
N ASP A 55 5.39 7.10 -11.42
CA ASP A 55 6.57 6.27 -11.69
C ASP A 55 6.23 4.79 -11.44
N PRO A 56 5.90 4.04 -12.51
CA PRO A 56 5.52 2.63 -12.42
C PRO A 56 6.66 1.69 -12.02
N GLN A 57 7.92 2.07 -12.19
CA GLN A 57 9.05 1.20 -11.87
C GLN A 57 9.72 1.60 -10.55
N GLY A 58 9.31 2.73 -9.98
CA GLY A 58 9.75 3.22 -8.68
C GLY A 58 9.42 2.23 -7.56
N PRO A 59 10.42 1.61 -6.91
CA PRO A 59 10.19 0.63 -5.85
C PRO A 59 9.32 1.19 -4.72
N ALA A 60 9.53 2.46 -4.37
CA ALA A 60 8.77 3.13 -3.32
C ALA A 60 7.27 3.24 -3.63
N ASN A 61 6.91 3.43 -4.90
CA ASN A 61 5.50 3.48 -5.33
C ASN A 61 4.90 2.08 -5.43
N ILE A 62 5.70 1.10 -5.85
CA ILE A 62 5.30 -0.31 -5.84
C ILE A 62 4.99 -0.75 -4.41
N HIS A 63 5.86 -0.45 -3.43
CA HIS A 63 5.60 -0.76 -2.02
C HIS A 63 4.34 -0.06 -1.50
N ALA A 64 4.16 1.23 -1.78
CA ALA A 64 2.97 1.93 -1.30
C ALA A 64 1.65 1.34 -1.85
N MET A 65 1.63 0.89 -3.10
CA MET A 65 0.47 0.18 -3.66
C MET A 65 0.34 -1.23 -3.08
N LEU A 66 1.45 -1.97 -3.00
CA LEU A 66 1.51 -3.32 -2.43
C LEU A 66 0.98 -3.35 -0.99
N ASP A 67 1.41 -2.41 -0.13
CA ASP A 67 0.95 -2.30 1.25
C ASP A 67 -0.57 -2.13 1.34
N VAL A 68 -1.15 -1.33 0.44
CA VAL A 68 -2.60 -1.12 0.37
C VAL A 68 -3.31 -2.40 -0.08
N GLU A 69 -2.84 -3.06 -1.14
CA GLU A 69 -3.43 -4.31 -1.63
C GLU A 69 -3.37 -5.43 -0.58
N LEU A 70 -2.23 -5.56 0.13
CA LEU A 70 -2.07 -6.52 1.24
C LEU A 70 -3.05 -6.24 2.39
N GLN A 71 -3.33 -4.97 2.68
CA GLN A 71 -4.22 -4.57 3.78
C GLN A 71 -5.70 -4.78 3.47
N ILE A 72 -6.09 -4.67 2.20
CA ILE A 72 -7.45 -5.00 1.74
C ILE A 72 -7.60 -6.46 1.32
N GLU A 73 -6.52 -7.25 1.47
CA GLU A 73 -6.47 -8.68 1.19
C GLU A 73 -6.70 -9.03 -0.30
N ASP A 74 -6.38 -8.09 -1.20
CA ASP A 74 -6.30 -8.36 -2.64
C ASP A 74 -4.94 -9.02 -2.96
N PHE A 75 -4.85 -10.30 -2.61
CA PHE A 75 -3.64 -11.10 -2.76
C PHE A 75 -3.21 -11.29 -4.22
N ASP A 76 -4.16 -11.21 -5.17
CA ASP A 76 -3.85 -11.35 -6.59
C ASP A 76 -3.16 -10.08 -7.11
N ALA A 77 -3.72 -8.89 -6.82
CA ALA A 77 -3.10 -7.62 -7.14
C ALA A 77 -1.74 -7.44 -6.42
N ALA A 78 -1.68 -7.80 -5.13
CA ALA A 78 -0.45 -7.77 -4.35
C ALA A 78 0.64 -8.69 -4.95
N SER A 79 0.29 -9.89 -5.41
CA SER A 79 1.24 -10.83 -6.04
C SER A 79 1.77 -10.32 -7.38
N GLU A 80 0.95 -9.63 -8.16
CA GLU A 80 1.39 -8.97 -9.40
C GLU A 80 2.38 -7.83 -9.09
N LEU A 81 2.08 -7.01 -8.09
CA LEU A 81 2.96 -5.90 -7.68
C LEU A 81 4.29 -6.40 -7.12
N ALA A 82 4.27 -7.40 -6.24
CA ALA A 82 5.49 -7.97 -5.67
C ALA A 82 6.41 -8.55 -6.74
N ARG A 83 5.87 -9.11 -7.83
CA ARG A 83 6.66 -9.61 -8.98
C ARG A 83 7.38 -8.51 -9.77
N ARG A 84 6.97 -7.25 -9.64
CA ARG A 84 7.63 -6.10 -10.27
C ARG A 84 8.86 -5.61 -9.50
N LEU A 85 9.01 -6.01 -8.23
CA LEU A 85 10.21 -5.72 -7.45
C LEU A 85 11.40 -6.53 -7.97
N PRO A 86 12.65 -6.06 -7.80
CA PRO A 86 13.83 -6.82 -8.26
C PRO A 86 13.93 -8.19 -7.57
N GLU A 87 14.32 -9.22 -8.33
CA GLU A 87 14.31 -10.64 -7.88
C GLU A 87 15.15 -10.92 -6.64
N ASP A 88 16.29 -10.23 -6.50
CA ASP A 88 17.22 -10.38 -5.38
C ASP A 88 16.83 -9.57 -4.13
N THR A 89 15.70 -8.87 -4.16
CA THR A 89 15.22 -8.23 -2.94
C THR A 89 14.64 -9.29 -2.02
N ARG A 90 15.19 -9.37 -0.81
CA ARG A 90 14.64 -10.17 0.28
C ARG A 90 13.14 -9.90 0.45
N ASP A 91 12.74 -8.65 0.27
CA ASP A 91 11.37 -8.18 0.39
C ASP A 91 10.39 -8.83 -0.60
N ARG A 92 10.79 -8.99 -1.87
CA ARG A 92 9.97 -9.70 -2.87
C ARG A 92 9.71 -11.14 -2.47
N GLN A 93 10.77 -11.87 -2.09
CA GLN A 93 10.65 -13.29 -1.77
C GLN A 93 9.80 -13.50 -0.51
N THR A 94 10.04 -12.72 0.54
CA THR A 94 9.25 -12.83 1.79
C THR A 94 7.80 -12.43 1.59
N THR A 95 7.54 -11.38 0.79
CA THR A 95 6.19 -10.94 0.49
C THR A 95 5.41 -12.01 -0.29
N LEU A 96 5.99 -12.55 -1.35
CA LEU A 96 5.32 -13.59 -2.15
C LEU A 96 5.04 -14.84 -1.32
N GLN A 97 6.01 -15.32 -0.54
CA GLN A 97 5.80 -16.46 0.36
C GLN A 97 4.66 -16.22 1.35
N TRP A 98 4.57 -15.02 1.93
CA TRP A 98 3.50 -14.66 2.86
C TRP A 98 2.14 -14.60 2.16
N ILE A 99 2.07 -14.02 0.95
CA ILE A 99 0.83 -13.96 0.16
C ILE A 99 0.34 -15.39 -0.16
N GLU A 100 1.22 -16.26 -0.63
CA GLU A 100 0.89 -17.66 -0.93
C GLU A 100 0.35 -18.41 0.30
N PHE A 101 1.01 -18.22 1.45
CA PHE A 101 0.55 -18.80 2.71
C PHE A 101 -0.85 -18.28 3.12
N ARG A 102 -1.07 -16.96 3.01
CA ARG A 102 -2.36 -16.33 3.35
C ARG A 102 -3.49 -16.78 2.42
N ARG A 103 -3.23 -16.84 1.11
CA ARG A 103 -4.20 -17.30 0.10
C ARG A 103 -4.58 -18.75 0.31
N GLY A 104 -3.59 -19.65 0.45
CA GLY A 104 -3.85 -21.06 0.71
C GLY A 104 -4.58 -21.31 2.03
N SER A 105 -4.29 -20.52 3.07
CA SER A 105 -5.00 -20.63 4.36
C SER A 105 -6.48 -20.25 4.27
N LEU A 106 -6.85 -19.28 3.42
CA LEU A 106 -8.24 -18.90 3.18
C LEU A 106 -9.01 -19.95 2.37
N GLU A 107 -8.35 -20.58 1.39
CA GLU A 107 -8.94 -21.67 0.61
C GLU A 107 -9.18 -22.94 1.44
N MET A 108 -8.39 -23.14 2.50
CA MET A 108 -8.51 -24.28 3.43
C MET A 108 -9.55 -24.11 4.53
N LEU A 109 -10.13 -22.92 4.73
CA LEU A 109 -11.27 -22.75 5.64
C LEU A 109 -12.53 -23.28 4.95
N PRO A 110 -13.08 -24.46 5.32
CA PRO A 110 -14.36 -24.87 4.79
C PRO A 110 -15.37 -23.77 5.13
N GLN A 111 -16.16 -23.34 4.14
CA GLN A 111 -17.25 -22.41 4.35
C GLN A 111 -18.19 -23.00 5.40
N MET A 112 -17.99 -22.63 6.67
CA MET A 112 -18.94 -22.93 7.72
C MET A 112 -20.07 -21.92 7.58
N ALA A 113 -20.96 -22.22 6.63
CA ALA A 113 -22.31 -21.69 6.54
C ALA A 113 -23.22 -22.45 7.51
#